data_AF-A0A8J4GIY8-F1
#
_entry.id   AF-A0A8J4GIY8-F1
#
_cell.length_a   1.000
_cell.length_b   1.000
_cell.length_c   1.000
_cell.angle_alpha   90.00
_cell.angle_beta   90.00
_cell.angle_gamma   90.00
#
_symmetry.space_group_name_H-M   'P 1'
#
loop_
_entity.id
_entity.type
_entity.pdbx_description
1 polymer ?
#
loop_
_entity_poly.entity_id
_entity_poly.type
_entity_poly.pdbx_seq_one_letter_code
_entity_poly.pdbx_strand_id
1 'polypeptide(L)'
;MLLNECCQKRQWLLEASSAPGSAGAPFGARINVLTQQKHTVCTGHGSGPNKKDAKHNAAAACLDQLLGMEQLAASDLISAMTCPVTIAAAVQGGASGAAQQEGAGLTGGFPADPVNSAASLTHNVLKLGSYHRCAEVMRHVHSTEQGRTKTFLMVLNEYGVKYGLMASYELGRSASGNFYYRGTLIDAMGDVVAKEVGNKQEAKQAAAAALIDYMVAMYNIPVERFRSGKSVGK
;
A
#
# COMPACT_ATOMS: atom_id res chain seq x y z
N MET A 1 -0.01 -10.82 -4.14
CA MET A 1 1.02 -9.93 -4.72
C MET A 1 2.22 -10.72 -5.21
N LEU A 2 2.73 -11.69 -4.44
CA LEU A 2 3.89 -12.53 -4.82
C LEU A 2 3.82 -13.17 -6.22
N LEU A 3 2.69 -13.79 -6.58
CA LEU A 3 2.53 -14.41 -7.90
C LEU A 3 2.65 -13.39 -9.05
N ASN A 4 2.17 -12.16 -8.85
CA ASN A 4 2.23 -11.11 -9.86
C ASN A 4 3.67 -10.64 -10.10
N GLU A 5 4.45 -10.46 -9.03
CA GLU A 5 5.87 -10.10 -9.13
C GLU A 5 6.71 -11.21 -9.79
N CYS A 6 6.42 -12.47 -9.46
CA CYS A 6 7.08 -13.61 -10.11
C CYS A 6 6.78 -13.64 -11.61
N CYS A 7 5.52 -13.42 -11.99
CA CYS A 7 5.13 -13.36 -13.39
C CYS A 7 5.79 -12.18 -14.12
N GLN A 8 5.89 -11.01 -13.48
CA GLN A 8 6.57 -9.84 -14.06
C GLN A 8 8.06 -10.11 -14.32
N LYS A 9 8.78 -10.68 -13.34
CA LYS A 9 10.22 -11.00 -13.49
C LYS A 9 10.48 -11.99 -14.64
N ARG A 10 9.55 -12.91 -14.87
CA ARG A 10 9.67 -13.97 -15.89
C ARG A 10 8.89 -13.66 -17.18
N GLN A 11 8.35 -12.45 -17.29
CA GLN A 11 7.49 -11.99 -18.40
C GLN A 11 6.33 -12.93 -18.72
N TRP A 12 5.72 -13.50 -17.69
CA TRP A 12 4.52 -14.32 -17.79
C TRP A 12 3.25 -13.47 -17.70
N LEU A 13 2.22 -13.93 -18.39
CA LEU A 13 0.88 -13.35 -18.40
C LEU A 13 0.02 -14.06 -17.35
N LEU A 14 -0.81 -13.28 -16.65
CA LEU A 14 -1.68 -13.75 -15.58
C LEU A 14 -3.13 -13.58 -16.02
N GLU A 15 -3.83 -14.69 -16.21
CA GLU A 15 -5.27 -14.69 -16.50
C GLU A 15 -6.02 -15.23 -15.29
N ALA A 16 -6.80 -14.36 -14.65
CA ALA A 16 -7.65 -14.74 -13.52
C ALA A 16 -9.12 -14.76 -13.96
N SER A 17 -9.77 -15.91 -13.84
CA SER A 17 -11.21 -16.05 -14.02
C SER A 17 -11.86 -16.43 -12.68
N SER A 18 -13.02 -15.85 -12.41
CA SER A 18 -13.79 -16.17 -11.20
C SER A 18 -15.20 -16.54 -11.60
N ALA A 19 -15.65 -17.71 -11.17
CA ALA A 19 -17.02 -18.17 -11.35
C ALA A 19 -17.76 -18.02 -10.01
N PRO A 20 -18.94 -17.38 -9.98
CA PRO A 20 -19.79 -17.49 -8.80
C PRO A 20 -20.15 -18.96 -8.58
N GLY A 21 -20.03 -19.44 -7.34
CA GLY A 21 -20.60 -20.73 -6.97
C GLY A 21 -22.12 -20.72 -7.17
N SER A 22 -22.72 -21.87 -7.39
CA SER A 22 -24.18 -22.04 -7.31
C SER A 22 -24.70 -21.54 -5.94
N ALA A 23 -26.00 -21.23 -5.83
CA ALA A 23 -26.57 -20.69 -4.59
C ALA A 23 -26.20 -21.55 -3.37
N GLY A 24 -25.35 -21.02 -2.48
CA GLY A 24 -24.83 -21.72 -1.29
C GLY A 24 -23.46 -22.40 -1.45
N ALA A 25 -22.87 -22.43 -2.64
CA ALA A 25 -21.54 -22.99 -2.89
C ALA A 25 -20.43 -21.95 -2.72
N PRO A 26 -19.21 -22.36 -2.30
CA PRO A 26 -18.07 -21.47 -2.20
C PRO A 26 -17.71 -20.87 -3.57
N PHE A 27 -17.19 -19.64 -3.56
CA PHE A 27 -16.71 -18.98 -4.77
C PHE A 27 -15.53 -19.76 -5.35
N GLY A 28 -15.56 -20.01 -6.66
CA GLY A 28 -14.44 -20.61 -7.38
C GLY A 28 -13.63 -19.53 -8.10
N ALA A 29 -12.32 -19.59 -7.95
CA ALA A 29 -11.39 -18.82 -8.77
C ALA A 29 -10.39 -19.76 -9.45
N ARG A 30 -10.04 -19.42 -10.68
CA ARG A 30 -9.00 -20.08 -11.45
C ARG A 30 -8.01 -19.03 -11.90
N ILE A 31 -6.73 -19.33 -11.72
CA ILE A 31 -5.62 -18.51 -12.18
C ILE A 31 -4.79 -19.33 -13.13
N ASN A 32 -4.63 -18.85 -14.36
CA ASN A 32 -3.73 -19.42 -15.35
C ASN A 32 -2.50 -18.51 -15.46
N VAL A 33 -1.32 -19.11 -15.38
CA VAL A 33 -0.06 -18.42 -15.71
C VAL A 33 0.34 -18.89 -17.11
N LEU A 34 0.51 -17.93 -18.02
CA LEU A 34 0.82 -18.19 -19.43
C LEU A 34 2.18 -17.60 -19.79
N THR A 35 2.89 -18.22 -20.73
CA THR A 35 4.05 -17.61 -21.37
C THR A 35 3.62 -16.54 -22.38
N GLN A 36 4.56 -15.74 -22.89
CA GLN A 36 4.28 -14.77 -23.96
C GLN A 36 3.69 -15.41 -25.24
N GLN A 37 3.97 -16.70 -25.45
CA GLN A 37 3.44 -17.50 -26.55
C GLN A 37 2.03 -18.08 -26.24
N LYS A 38 1.40 -17.63 -25.15
CA LYS A 38 0.10 -18.13 -24.65
C LYS A 38 0.08 -19.62 -24.28
N HIS A 39 1.24 -20.21 -23.97
CA HIS A 39 1.29 -21.56 -23.42
C HIS A 39 1.05 -21.52 -21.92
N THR A 40 0.11 -22.32 -21.42
CA THR A 40 -0.17 -22.43 -20.00
C THR A 40 0.99 -23.12 -19.28
N VAL A 41 1.64 -22.39 -18.37
CA VAL A 41 2.72 -22.89 -17.51
C VAL A 41 2.14 -23.62 -16.31
N CYS A 42 1.19 -23.00 -15.63
CA CYS A 42 0.50 -23.60 -14.49
C CYS A 42 -0.94 -23.11 -14.37
N THR A 43 -1.75 -23.86 -13.63
CA THR A 43 -3.14 -23.51 -13.37
C THR A 43 -3.49 -23.80 -11.92
N GLY A 44 -3.74 -22.74 -11.18
CA GLY A 44 -4.19 -22.79 -9.80
C GLY A 44 -5.71 -22.71 -9.73
N HIS A 45 -6.32 -23.60 -8.95
CA HIS A 45 -7.73 -23.55 -8.62
C HIS A 45 -7.86 -23.29 -7.12
N GLY A 46 -8.75 -22.37 -6.75
CA GLY A 46 -9.00 -22.04 -5.36
C GLY A 46 -10.48 -21.80 -5.13
N SER A 47 -10.97 -22.32 -4.01
CA SER A 47 -12.32 -22.04 -3.52
C SER A 47 -12.26 -21.24 -2.23
N GLY A 48 -13.27 -20.42 -1.96
CA GLY A 48 -13.33 -19.62 -0.74
C GLY A 48 -14.72 -19.05 -0.44
N PRO A 49 -14.95 -18.58 0.79
CA PRO A 49 -16.24 -18.01 1.20
C PRO A 49 -16.56 -16.69 0.50
N ASN A 50 -15.56 -16.01 -0.07
CA ASN A 50 -15.73 -14.81 -0.87
C ASN A 50 -14.78 -14.84 -2.09
N LYS A 51 -15.03 -13.96 -3.07
CA LYS A 51 -14.21 -13.86 -4.30
C LYS A 51 -12.74 -13.55 -4.04
N LYS A 52 -12.42 -12.88 -2.93
CA LYS A 52 -11.04 -12.49 -2.57
C LYS A 52 -10.26 -13.71 -2.07
N ASP A 53 -10.85 -14.49 -1.18
CA ASP A 53 -10.26 -15.71 -0.61
C ASP A 53 -10.11 -16.79 -1.68
N ALA A 54 -11.12 -16.95 -2.56
CA ALA A 54 -11.02 -17.85 -3.70
C ALA A 54 -9.81 -17.50 -4.60
N LYS A 55 -9.62 -16.21 -4.92
CA LYS A 55 -8.46 -15.74 -5.70
C LYS A 55 -7.13 -15.92 -4.96
N HIS A 56 -7.12 -15.73 -3.64
CA HIS A 56 -5.92 -15.95 -2.82
C HIS A 56 -5.53 -17.43 -2.81
N ASN A 57 -6.49 -18.32 -2.62
CA ASN A 57 -6.29 -19.77 -2.64
C ASN A 57 -5.87 -20.27 -4.02
N ALA A 58 -6.44 -19.69 -5.09
CA ALA A 58 -6.02 -20.01 -6.45
C ALA A 58 -4.58 -19.56 -6.74
N ALA A 59 -4.16 -18.40 -6.19
CA ALA A 59 -2.80 -17.90 -6.32
C ALA A 59 -1.80 -18.76 -5.53
N ALA A 60 -2.18 -19.22 -4.33
CA ALA A 60 -1.37 -20.14 -3.53
C ALA A 60 -1.16 -21.47 -4.28
N ALA A 61 -2.24 -22.08 -4.81
CA ALA A 61 -2.15 -23.30 -5.59
C ALA A 61 -1.25 -23.16 -6.85
N CYS A 62 -1.27 -21.99 -7.50
CA CYS A 62 -0.36 -21.67 -8.59
C CYS A 62 1.11 -21.62 -8.13
N LEU A 63 1.39 -21.02 -6.99
CA LEU A 63 2.75 -20.93 -6.44
C LEU A 63 3.27 -22.32 -6.03
N ASP A 64 2.44 -23.14 -5.41
CA ASP A 64 2.80 -24.51 -5.03
C ASP A 64 3.12 -25.37 -6.26
N GLN A 65 2.35 -25.24 -7.35
CA GLN A 65 2.67 -25.91 -8.62
C GLN A 65 3.99 -25.41 -9.22
N LEU A 66 4.25 -24.11 -9.20
CA LEU A 66 5.49 -23.54 -9.73
C LEU A 66 6.73 -23.96 -8.94
N LEU A 67 6.59 -24.09 -7.61
CA LEU A 67 7.62 -24.64 -6.74
C LEU A 67 7.84 -26.13 -7.02
N GLY A 68 6.76 -26.91 -7.15
CA GLY A 68 6.83 -28.35 -7.44
C GLY A 68 7.38 -28.69 -8.82
N MET A 69 7.23 -27.79 -9.80
CA MET A 69 7.80 -27.93 -11.14
C MET A 69 9.26 -27.44 -11.24
N GLU A 70 9.87 -27.01 -10.12
CA GLU A 70 11.19 -26.37 -10.05
C GLU A 70 11.34 -25.14 -10.97
N GLN A 71 10.22 -24.63 -11.48
CA GLN A 71 10.15 -23.42 -12.29
C GLN A 71 10.39 -22.18 -11.42
N LEU A 72 10.19 -22.29 -10.10
CA LEU A 72 10.45 -21.25 -9.13
C LEU A 72 11.36 -21.77 -8.02
N ALA A 73 12.48 -21.09 -7.77
CA ALA A 73 13.33 -21.44 -6.63
C ALA A 73 12.70 -20.89 -5.33
N ALA A 74 12.77 -21.65 -4.23
CA ALA A 74 12.31 -21.16 -2.92
C ALA A 74 13.01 -19.85 -2.51
N SER A 75 14.26 -19.65 -2.96
CA SER A 75 15.01 -18.40 -2.79
C SER A 75 14.38 -17.21 -3.53
N ASP A 76 13.76 -17.40 -4.69
CA ASP A 76 13.05 -16.34 -5.42
C ASP A 76 11.78 -15.92 -4.69
N LEU A 77 11.10 -16.89 -4.05
CA LEU A 77 9.88 -16.63 -3.28
C LEU A 77 10.22 -15.89 -1.98
N ILE A 78 11.30 -16.30 -1.29
CA ILE A 78 11.83 -15.58 -0.12
C ILE A 78 12.33 -14.18 -0.52
N SER A 79 13.00 -14.04 -1.67
CA SER A 79 13.46 -12.76 -2.20
C SER A 79 12.27 -11.85 -2.56
N ALA A 80 11.19 -12.38 -3.13
CA ALA A 80 9.96 -11.62 -3.36
C ALA A 80 9.24 -11.23 -2.05
N MET A 81 9.37 -12.03 -0.99
CA MET A 81 8.86 -11.67 0.35
C MET A 81 9.75 -10.64 1.07
N THR A 82 11.02 -10.48 0.69
CA THR A 82 12.02 -9.66 1.41
C THR A 82 12.55 -8.46 0.61
N CYS A 83 12.26 -8.34 -0.69
CA CYS A 83 12.66 -7.21 -1.51
C CYS A 83 11.64 -6.06 -1.46
N PRO A 84 12.07 -4.80 -1.24
CA PRO A 84 11.26 -3.63 -1.53
C PRO A 84 11.04 -3.52 -3.05
N VAL A 85 9.77 -3.46 -3.45
CA VAL A 85 9.31 -3.41 -4.84
C VAL A 85 9.94 -2.22 -5.58
N THR A 86 10.89 -2.47 -6.48
CA THR A 86 11.26 -1.56 -7.57
C THR A 86 10.19 -1.65 -8.66
N ILE A 87 9.36 -0.62 -8.78
CA ILE A 87 8.34 -0.52 -9.83
C ILE A 87 9.00 0.02 -11.11
N ALA A 88 9.04 -0.82 -12.15
CA ALA A 88 9.17 -0.40 -13.54
C ALA A 88 7.78 -0.22 -14.15
N ALA A 89 7.61 0.83 -14.96
CA ALA A 89 6.36 1.30 -15.53
C ALA A 89 5.87 0.50 -16.77
N ALA A 90 4.58 0.70 -17.09
CA ALA A 90 3.79 0.25 -18.26
C ALA A 90 3.39 -1.24 -18.23
N VAL A 91 2.12 -1.64 -18.43
CA VAL A 91 1.22 -1.36 -19.56
C VAL A 91 -0.27 -1.37 -19.12
N GLN A 92 -1.07 -0.60 -19.87
CA GLN A 92 -2.50 -0.30 -19.78
C GLN A 92 -3.47 -1.50 -19.76
N GLY A 93 -4.66 -1.27 -19.20
CA GLY A 93 -5.92 -1.80 -19.75
C GLY A 93 -7.00 -2.21 -18.75
N GLY A 94 -8.14 -1.50 -18.73
CA GLY A 94 -9.43 -2.07 -18.30
C GLY A 94 -10.24 -1.25 -17.30
N ALA A 95 -11.06 -0.35 -17.82
CA ALA A 95 -12.08 0.41 -17.09
C ALA A 95 -13.35 -0.41 -16.78
N SER A 96 -14.06 -0.06 -15.69
CA SER A 96 -15.54 0.01 -15.49
C SER A 96 -15.85 -0.08 -13.97
N GLY A 97 -16.28 1.01 -13.31
CA GLY A 97 -17.69 1.35 -13.00
C GLY A 97 -18.12 0.76 -11.64
N ALA A 98 -18.98 1.30 -10.78
CA ALA A 98 -19.69 2.57 -10.60
C ALA A 98 -20.31 2.53 -9.16
N ALA A 99 -20.49 3.70 -8.53
CA ALA A 99 -21.45 4.06 -7.48
C ALA A 99 -21.72 3.14 -6.26
N GLN A 100 -21.46 3.64 -5.03
CA GLN A 100 -22.52 3.76 -4.00
C GLN A 100 -22.14 4.75 -2.88
N GLN A 101 -23.19 5.24 -2.23
CA GLN A 101 -23.39 6.53 -1.56
C GLN A 101 -23.32 6.45 -0.02
N GLU A 102 -22.87 7.56 0.59
CA GLU A 102 -23.10 8.16 1.93
C GLU A 102 -23.26 7.32 3.23
N GLY A 103 -22.65 7.83 4.31
CA GLY A 103 -23.03 7.52 5.69
C GLY A 103 -21.91 7.66 6.72
N ALA A 104 -22.05 8.62 7.64
CA ALA A 104 -21.12 8.95 8.72
C ALA A 104 -20.91 7.82 9.75
N GLY A 105 -19.71 7.77 10.36
CA GLY A 105 -19.42 6.87 11.48
C GLY A 105 -17.93 6.86 11.86
N LEU A 106 -17.62 7.51 12.98
CA LEU A 106 -16.35 7.41 13.69
C LEU A 106 -16.12 5.96 14.15
N THR A 107 -14.84 5.56 14.20
CA THR A 107 -14.30 4.26 14.63
C THR A 107 -14.54 3.10 13.66
N GLY A 108 -13.47 2.66 12.99
CA GLY A 108 -13.53 1.45 12.15
C GLY A 108 -12.28 1.29 11.30
N GLY A 109 -11.48 0.26 11.57
CA GLY A 109 -10.38 -0.15 10.71
C GLY A 109 -10.91 -0.44 9.31
N PHE A 110 -10.48 0.34 8.33
CA PHE A 110 -10.84 0.12 6.94
C PHE A 110 -9.97 -0.98 6.33
N PRO A 111 -10.55 -1.89 5.52
CA PRO A 111 -9.82 -2.98 4.89
C PRO A 111 -8.81 -2.40 3.88
N ALA A 112 -7.59 -2.91 3.90
CA ALA A 112 -6.56 -2.59 2.92
C ALA A 112 -7.06 -2.91 1.50
N ASP A 113 -7.28 -1.89 0.66
CA ASP A 113 -7.34 -2.08 -0.78
C ASP A 113 -6.03 -2.75 -1.23
N PRO A 114 -6.09 -3.70 -2.17
CA PRO A 114 -4.91 -4.41 -2.58
C PRO A 114 -4.03 -3.49 -3.45
N VAL A 115 -2.73 -3.54 -3.18
CA VAL A 115 -1.61 -3.20 -4.09
C VAL A 115 -1.16 -1.74 -4.18
N ASN A 116 -0.87 -1.11 -3.05
CA ASN A 116 0.33 -0.26 -2.99
C ASN A 116 1.12 -0.65 -1.74
N SER A 117 2.35 -1.15 -1.92
CA SER A 117 3.20 -1.41 -0.77
C SER A 117 3.40 -0.12 0.02
N ALA A 118 3.60 -0.22 1.34
CA ALA A 118 3.90 0.92 2.19
C ALA A 118 4.95 1.83 1.54
N ALA A 119 6.02 1.23 1.02
CA ALA A 119 7.11 1.91 0.31
C ALA A 119 6.68 2.58 -1.00
N SER A 120 5.77 1.99 -1.78
CA SER A 120 5.24 2.56 -3.02
C SER A 120 4.43 3.81 -2.76
N LEU A 121 3.58 3.80 -1.71
CA LEU A 121 2.84 4.99 -1.29
C LEU A 121 3.78 6.10 -0.83
N THR A 122 4.82 5.75 -0.06
CA THR A 122 5.83 6.74 0.38
C THR A 122 6.54 7.35 -0.81
N HIS A 123 6.99 6.52 -1.75
CA HIS A 123 7.75 6.95 -2.92
C HIS A 123 6.94 7.88 -3.83
N ASN A 124 5.68 7.56 -4.11
CA ASN A 124 4.81 8.37 -4.97
C ASN A 124 4.62 9.79 -4.40
N VAL A 125 4.41 9.90 -3.09
CA VAL A 125 4.23 11.20 -2.42
C VAL A 125 5.55 11.98 -2.37
N LEU A 126 6.69 11.33 -2.14
CA LEU A 126 7.99 12.02 -2.16
C LEU A 126 8.35 12.55 -3.56
N LYS A 127 7.95 11.85 -4.62
CA LYS A 127 8.16 12.30 -6.01
C LYS A 127 7.45 13.62 -6.33
N LEU A 128 6.42 13.99 -5.58
CA LEU A 128 5.74 15.28 -5.72
C LEU A 128 6.64 16.46 -5.34
N GLY A 129 7.78 16.21 -4.67
CA GLY A 129 8.81 17.20 -4.36
C GLY A 129 8.37 18.30 -3.39
N SER A 130 7.20 18.14 -2.75
CA SER A 130 6.56 19.20 -1.96
C SER A 130 6.81 19.08 -0.44
N TYR A 131 7.52 18.03 0.01
CA TYR A 131 7.67 17.65 1.41
C TYR A 131 9.14 17.37 1.77
N HIS A 132 9.99 18.39 1.72
CA HIS A 132 11.44 18.21 1.78
C HIS A 132 11.95 17.70 3.14
N ARG A 133 11.43 18.21 4.26
CA ARG A 133 11.88 17.78 5.61
C ARG A 133 11.30 16.41 5.94
N CYS A 134 10.07 16.16 5.53
CA CYS A 134 9.47 14.83 5.60
C CYS A 134 10.27 13.78 4.82
N ALA A 135 10.78 14.13 3.63
CA ALA A 135 11.66 13.24 2.85
C ALA A 135 12.93 12.87 3.63
N GLU A 136 13.50 13.84 4.35
CA GLU A 136 14.67 13.62 5.19
C GLU A 136 14.35 12.68 6.37
N VAL A 137 13.25 12.95 7.10
CA VAL A 137 12.72 12.07 8.15
C VAL A 137 12.57 10.64 7.65
N MET A 138 11.96 10.45 6.48
CA MET A 138 11.78 9.11 5.92
C MET A 138 13.09 8.44 5.53
N ARG A 139 14.10 9.17 5.03
CA ARG A 139 15.44 8.60 4.82
C ARG A 139 16.06 8.09 6.13
N HIS A 140 15.91 8.84 7.21
CA HIS A 140 16.41 8.44 8.53
C HIS A 140 15.64 7.23 9.08
N VAL A 141 14.31 7.21 8.94
CA VAL A 141 13.49 6.08 9.38
C VAL A 141 13.82 4.83 8.55
N HIS A 142 13.89 4.95 7.23
CA HIS A 142 14.17 3.83 6.32
C HIS A 142 15.62 3.34 6.36
N SER A 143 16.52 4.07 7.03
CA SER A 143 17.90 3.59 7.28
C SER A 143 17.95 2.40 8.25
N THR A 144 16.90 2.16 9.03
CA THR A 144 16.80 1.01 9.95
C THR A 144 15.95 -0.10 9.36
N GLU A 145 16.28 -1.35 9.68
CA GLU A 145 15.54 -2.52 9.17
C GLU A 145 14.06 -2.51 9.58
N GLN A 146 13.78 -2.14 10.83
CA GLN A 146 12.41 -1.97 11.34
C GLN A 146 11.67 -0.77 10.74
N GLY A 147 12.40 0.24 10.26
CA GLY A 147 11.82 1.45 9.70
C GLY A 147 11.45 1.34 8.22
N ARG A 148 12.08 0.44 7.45
CA ARG A 148 11.84 0.26 6.00
C ARG A 148 10.38 -0.01 5.62
N THR A 149 9.61 -0.60 6.53
CA THR A 149 8.19 -0.91 6.29
C THR A 149 7.25 0.21 6.75
N LYS A 150 7.77 1.24 7.42
CA LYS A 150 6.95 2.34 7.96
C LYS A 150 6.52 3.32 6.86
N THR A 151 5.22 3.60 6.82
CA THR A 151 4.63 4.68 6.02
C THR A 151 4.67 6.01 6.77
N PHE A 152 4.36 7.13 6.09
CA PHE A 152 4.23 8.43 6.76
C PHE A 152 3.19 8.40 7.89
N LEU A 153 2.05 7.73 7.68
CA LEU A 153 1.02 7.59 8.71
C LEU A 153 1.54 6.87 9.97
N MET A 154 2.32 5.80 9.78
CA MET A 154 2.89 5.05 10.90
C MET A 154 3.91 5.91 11.67
N VAL A 155 4.79 6.60 10.95
CA VAL A 155 5.76 7.52 11.56
C VAL A 155 5.03 8.63 12.30
N LEU A 156 4.09 9.32 11.65
CA LEU A 156 3.34 10.39 12.29
C LEU A 156 2.60 9.93 13.55
N ASN A 157 1.96 8.76 13.54
CA ASN A 157 1.28 8.24 14.73
C ASN A 157 2.25 7.88 15.85
N GLU A 158 3.39 7.24 15.53
CA GLU A 158 4.42 6.89 16.52
C GLU A 158 4.98 8.13 17.21
N TYR A 159 5.25 9.19 16.44
CA TYR A 159 5.76 10.45 16.98
C TYR A 159 4.67 11.31 17.62
N GLY A 160 3.45 11.26 17.10
CA GLY A 160 2.28 11.90 17.69
C GLY A 160 2.08 11.43 19.13
N VAL A 161 2.03 10.11 19.35
CA VAL A 161 1.93 9.52 20.69
C VAL A 161 3.09 9.96 21.59
N LYS A 162 4.32 9.97 21.07
CA LYS A 162 5.53 10.36 21.83
C LYS A 162 5.49 11.82 22.33
N TYR A 163 4.85 12.71 21.58
CA TYR A 163 4.78 14.13 21.88
C TYR A 163 3.39 14.59 22.33
N GLY A 164 2.44 13.66 22.53
CA GLY A 164 1.07 13.99 22.92
C GLY A 164 0.24 14.67 21.81
N LEU A 165 0.65 14.56 20.55
CA LEU A 165 -0.03 15.16 19.40
C LEU A 165 -0.91 14.12 18.70
N MET A 166 -2.15 14.50 18.37
CA MET A 166 -3.08 13.60 17.67
C MET A 166 -3.45 14.17 16.29
N ALA A 167 -3.27 13.39 15.23
CA ALA A 167 -3.61 13.83 13.88
C ALA A 167 -5.09 13.55 13.55
N SER A 168 -5.82 14.58 13.11
CA SER A 168 -7.14 14.50 12.49
C SER A 168 -7.02 14.68 10.97
N TYR A 169 -7.92 14.04 10.22
CA TYR A 169 -7.91 14.06 8.76
C TYR A 169 -9.32 14.29 8.23
N GLU A 170 -9.48 15.30 7.40
CA GLU A 170 -10.73 15.60 6.69
C GLU A 170 -10.52 15.41 5.19
N LEU A 171 -11.33 14.55 4.58
CA LEU A 171 -11.30 14.31 3.14
C LEU A 171 -12.05 15.43 2.42
N GLY A 172 -11.37 16.08 1.47
CA GLY A 172 -11.97 16.99 0.52
C GLY A 172 -11.86 16.49 -0.92
N ARG A 173 -12.63 17.13 -1.80
CA ARG A 173 -12.56 16.91 -3.25
C ARG A 173 -12.45 18.27 -3.91
N SER A 174 -11.47 18.44 -4.79
CA SER A 174 -11.30 19.72 -5.48
C SER A 174 -12.20 19.83 -6.70
N ALA A 175 -12.33 21.05 -7.23
CA ALA A 175 -13.09 21.33 -8.44
C ALA A 175 -12.57 20.57 -9.68
N SER A 176 -11.30 20.15 -9.67
CA SER A 176 -10.69 19.32 -10.73
C SER A 176 -11.06 17.84 -10.62
N GLY A 177 -11.81 17.45 -9.59
CA GLY A 177 -12.22 16.07 -9.33
C GLY A 177 -11.21 15.24 -8.53
N ASN A 178 -10.03 15.80 -8.23
CA ASN A 178 -8.98 15.19 -7.42
C ASN A 178 -9.33 15.17 -5.93
N PHE A 179 -8.66 14.30 -5.18
CA PHE A 179 -8.83 14.17 -3.74
C PHE A 179 -7.71 14.92 -2.99
N TYR A 180 -8.07 15.56 -1.89
CA TYR A 180 -7.10 16.11 -0.94
C TYR A 180 -7.54 15.76 0.48
N TYR A 181 -6.58 15.73 1.39
CA TYR A 181 -6.87 15.66 2.82
C TYR A 181 -6.38 16.95 3.48
N ARG A 182 -7.21 17.54 4.33
CA ARG A 182 -6.78 18.50 5.34
C ARG A 182 -6.37 17.70 6.57
N GLY A 183 -5.12 17.86 6.98
CA GLY A 183 -4.57 17.28 8.20
C GLY A 183 -4.48 18.35 9.29
N THR A 184 -4.92 18.03 10.50
CA THR A 184 -4.83 18.93 11.65
C THR A 184 -4.18 18.17 12.80
N LEU A 185 -3.20 18.78 13.47
CA LEU A 185 -2.68 18.25 14.72
C LEU A 185 -3.51 18.84 15.87
N ILE A 186 -4.32 17.99 16.50
CA ILE A 186 -5.08 18.32 17.69
C ILE A 186 -4.08 18.66 18.79
N ASP A 187 -4.29 19.81 19.44
CA ASP A 187 -3.39 20.45 20.42
C ASP A 187 -2.17 21.20 19.82
N ALA A 188 -2.07 21.28 18.50
CA ALA A 188 -1.18 22.21 17.81
C ALA A 188 -1.98 23.38 17.21
N MET A 189 -1.44 24.61 17.30
CA MET A 189 -1.97 25.73 16.53
C MET A 189 -1.55 25.60 15.06
N GLY A 190 -2.25 24.79 14.26
CA GLY A 190 -2.06 24.77 12.81
C GLY A 190 -2.77 23.65 12.05
N ASP A 191 -3.42 24.04 10.96
CA ASP A 191 -3.94 23.15 9.93
C ASP A 191 -2.96 23.06 8.76
N VAL A 192 -2.80 21.87 8.18
CA VAL A 192 -2.01 21.67 6.97
C VAL A 192 -2.89 21.05 5.89
N VAL A 193 -2.96 21.69 4.73
CA VAL A 193 -3.67 21.15 3.56
C VAL A 193 -2.66 20.45 2.67
N ALA A 194 -2.89 19.16 2.40
CA ALA A 194 -2.04 18.36 1.52
C ALA A 194 -2.24 18.75 0.06
N LYS A 195 -1.26 18.40 -0.78
CA LYS A 195 -1.36 18.56 -2.23
C LYS A 195 -2.43 17.61 -2.78
N GLU A 196 -3.20 18.10 -3.75
CA GLU A 196 -4.22 17.30 -4.44
C GLU A 196 -3.59 16.16 -5.23
N VAL A 197 -4.21 14.98 -5.17
CA VAL A 197 -3.76 13.78 -5.89
C VAL A 197 -4.97 12.96 -6.38
N GLY A 198 -4.73 12.09 -7.36
CA GLY A 198 -5.79 11.33 -8.04
C GLY A 198 -6.45 10.24 -7.20
N ASN A 199 -5.86 9.84 -6.07
CA ASN A 199 -6.37 8.76 -5.21
C ASN A 199 -6.46 9.18 -3.74
N LYS A 200 -7.54 8.77 -3.07
CA LYS A 200 -7.79 8.99 -1.63
C LYS A 200 -6.65 8.47 -0.74
N GLN A 201 -6.09 7.30 -1.07
CA GLN A 201 -5.01 6.72 -0.25
C GLN A 201 -3.72 7.54 -0.34
N GLU A 202 -3.35 7.98 -1.54
CA GLU A 202 -2.20 8.87 -1.74
C GLU A 202 -2.44 10.24 -1.10
N ALA A 203 -3.67 10.75 -1.17
CA ALA A 203 -4.03 12.04 -0.58
C ALA A 203 -3.85 12.01 0.94
N LYS A 204 -4.22 10.90 1.58
CA LYS A 204 -4.02 10.71 3.03
C LYS A 204 -2.54 10.61 3.40
N GLN A 205 -1.73 9.93 2.58
CA GLN A 205 -0.28 9.84 2.78
C GLN A 205 0.41 11.19 2.57
N ALA A 206 -0.04 11.96 1.59
CA ALA A 206 0.41 13.33 1.35
C ALA A 206 0.08 14.25 2.53
N ALA A 207 -1.12 14.11 3.13
CA ALA A 207 -1.47 14.85 4.35
C ALA A 207 -0.59 14.46 5.54
N ALA A 208 -0.33 13.17 5.73
CA ALA A 208 0.59 12.70 6.77
C ALA A 208 2.00 13.26 6.55
N ALA A 209 2.49 13.27 5.30
CA ALA A 209 3.78 13.86 4.96
C ALA A 209 3.82 15.36 5.25
N ALA A 210 2.76 16.09 4.92
CA ALA A 210 2.63 17.52 5.19
C ALA A 210 2.62 17.82 6.70
N LEU A 211 1.95 16.99 7.51
CA LEU A 211 1.95 17.11 8.96
C LEU A 211 3.33 16.81 9.57
N ILE A 212 4.06 15.82 9.06
CA ILE A 212 5.45 15.58 9.49
C ILE A 212 6.32 16.80 9.17
N ASP A 213 6.19 17.36 7.96
CA ASP A 213 6.94 18.56 7.54
C ASP A 213 6.65 19.74 8.47
N TYR A 214 5.37 19.93 8.83
CA TYR A 214 4.90 20.93 9.78
C TYR A 214 5.44 20.69 11.19
N MET A 215 5.44 19.44 11.68
CA MET A 215 5.99 19.09 12.99
C MET A 215 7.48 19.42 13.08
N VAL A 216 8.26 19.04 12.07
CA VAL A 216 9.69 19.36 12.03
C VAL A 216 9.91 20.87 11.99
N ALA A 217 9.05 21.61 11.27
CA ALA A 217 9.16 23.06 11.17
C ALA A 217 8.78 23.83 12.41
N MET A 218 7.63 23.52 13.03
CA MET A 218 7.11 24.29 14.16
C MET A 218 7.69 23.86 15.50
N TYR A 219 7.91 22.57 15.71
CA TYR A 219 8.40 22.06 17.00
C TYR A 219 9.93 21.92 17.04
N ASN A 220 10.62 22.32 15.96
CA ASN A 220 12.07 22.20 15.80
C ASN A 220 12.61 20.82 16.21
N ILE A 221 11.85 19.76 15.90
CA ILE A 221 12.20 18.40 16.28
C ILE A 221 13.35 17.96 15.38
N PRO A 222 14.54 17.64 15.95
CA PRO A 222 15.67 17.18 15.15
C PRO A 222 15.29 15.91 14.40
N VAL A 223 15.62 15.85 13.10
CA VAL A 223 15.29 14.73 12.22
C VAL A 223 15.88 13.41 12.74
N GLU A 224 16.97 13.47 13.50
CA GLU A 224 17.64 12.33 14.11
C GLU A 224 16.81 11.68 15.23
N ARG A 225 15.90 12.44 15.87
CA ARG A 225 14.94 11.89 16.85
C ARG A 225 13.93 10.94 16.19
N PHE A 226 13.86 11.02 14.86
CA PHE A 226 13.42 10.09 13.81
C PHE A 226 13.76 8.59 13.97
N ARG A 227 14.93 8.29 14.55
CA ARG A 227 15.45 6.92 14.58
C ARG A 227 14.73 6.10 15.65
N SER A 228 13.86 5.18 15.23
CA SER A 228 13.26 4.21 16.15
C SER A 228 14.36 3.36 16.77
N GLY A 229 14.41 3.32 18.10
CA GLY A 229 15.34 2.41 18.79
C GLY A 229 15.33 2.48 20.30
N LYS A 230 15.11 3.66 20.91
CA LYS A 230 14.90 3.74 22.36
C LYS A 230 13.90 4.83 22.68
N SER A 231 12.76 4.43 23.24
CA SER A 231 12.05 5.28 24.18
C SER A 231 13.08 5.70 25.24
N VAL A 232 13.48 6.97 25.25
CA VAL A 232 14.11 7.53 26.43
C VAL A 232 12.97 7.64 27.43
N GLY A 233 12.84 6.60 28.27
CA GLY A 233 11.94 6.63 29.41
C GLY A 233 12.27 7.86 30.24
N LYS A 234 11.23 8.65 30.52
CA LYS A 234 11.18 9.47 31.71
C LYS A 234 10.15 8.82 32.63
#